data_AF-A0A8S4NLJ1-F1
#
_entry.id   AF-A0A8S4NLJ1-F1
#
_cell.length_a   1.000
_cell.length_b   1.000
_cell.length_c   1.000
_cell.angle_alpha   90.00
_cell.angle_beta   90.00
_cell.angle_gamma   90.00
#
_symmetry.space_group_name_H-M   'P 1'
#
loop_
_entity.id
_entity.type
_entity.pdbx_description
1 polymer ?
#
loop_
_entity_poly.entity_id
_entity_poly.type
_entity_poly.pdbx_seq_one_letter_code
_entity_poly.pdbx_strand_id
1 'polypeptide(L)'
;MNSWFYRDTACTSEDKTFPLLKKWCNGKNKCIVDSLRIKGIVGDPCEMIHKYVEIEWKCKSKVDKVCNGPSGEKSVSSPQLTQSFDNKLSTSVVLIWVNSKGIADPVHRWVIPPGGRKVLTTYSKHYFVAQTVSTAKWLKIKGKCLYVPKGGVVDITY
;
A
#
# COMPACT_ATOMS: atom_id res chain seq x y z
N MET A 1 31.88 -5.35 47.63
CA MET A 1 30.82 -6.28 47.18
C MET A 1 30.76 -6.20 45.66
N ASN A 2 30.87 -7.36 45.00
CA ASN A 2 31.33 -7.53 43.62
C ASN A 2 30.17 -7.36 42.63
N SER A 3 30.30 -6.45 41.67
CA SER A 3 29.33 -6.27 40.58
C SER A 3 29.96 -6.68 39.25
N TRP A 4 29.96 -7.98 38.97
CA TRP A 4 30.45 -8.55 37.71
C TRP A 4 29.27 -8.73 36.74
N PHE A 5 29.33 -8.04 35.60
CA PHE A 5 28.43 -8.11 34.43
C PHE A 5 26.99 -7.59 34.61
N TYR A 6 26.85 -6.26 34.74
CA TYR A 6 25.58 -5.58 34.50
C TYR A 6 25.26 -5.61 33.00
N ARG A 7 24.31 -6.47 32.58
CA ARG A 7 23.70 -6.40 31.25
C ARG A 7 22.78 -5.19 31.22
N ASP A 8 23.32 -4.05 30.80
CA ASP A 8 22.53 -2.84 30.62
C ASP A 8 21.82 -2.86 29.26
N THR A 9 20.52 -3.12 29.26
CA THR A 9 19.66 -2.98 28.08
C THR A 9 19.02 -1.59 27.98
N ALA A 10 19.26 -0.70 28.95
CA ALA A 10 18.76 0.68 28.94
C ALA A 10 19.68 1.63 28.13
N CYS A 11 20.72 1.09 27.49
CA CYS A 11 21.63 1.86 26.65
C CYS A 11 21.00 2.25 25.30
N THR A 12 20.40 3.43 25.21
CA THR A 12 19.72 3.90 23.98
C THR A 12 20.22 5.26 23.52
N SER A 13 20.13 5.50 22.21
CA SER A 13 20.41 6.81 21.59
C SER A 13 19.39 7.14 20.51
N GLU A 14 18.17 6.64 20.69
CA GLU A 14 17.09 6.71 19.70
C GLU A 14 16.76 8.15 19.31
N ASP A 15 16.61 9.04 20.28
CA ASP A 15 16.24 10.46 20.07
C ASP A 15 17.19 11.19 19.11
N LYS A 16 18.48 10.83 19.13
CA LYS A 16 19.51 11.43 18.26
C LYS A 16 19.67 10.65 16.96
N THR A 17 19.54 9.32 17.00
CA THR A 17 19.76 8.43 15.84
C THR A 17 18.59 8.46 14.87
N PHE A 18 17.36 8.49 15.36
CA PHE A 18 16.14 8.49 14.55
C PHE A 18 16.04 9.65 13.54
N PRO A 19 16.28 10.92 13.89
CA PRO A 19 16.25 12.02 12.92
C PRO A 19 17.34 11.89 11.84
N LEU A 20 18.51 11.35 12.17
CA LEU A 20 19.58 11.09 11.21
C LEU A 20 19.17 10.00 10.20
N LEU A 21 18.62 8.88 10.68
CA LEU A 21 18.14 7.80 9.83
C LEU A 21 17.00 8.26 8.91
N LYS A 22 16.06 9.06 9.42
CA LYS A 22 15.01 9.68 8.60
C LYS A 22 15.61 10.52 7.48
N LYS A 23 16.59 11.38 7.78
CA LYS A 23 17.25 12.23 6.79
C LYS A 23 18.00 11.41 5.73
N TRP A 24 18.63 10.30 6.12
CA TRP A 24 19.42 9.50 5.20
C TRP A 24 18.59 8.57 4.33
N CYS A 25 17.48 8.03 4.86
CA CYS A 25 16.76 6.93 4.23
C CYS A 25 15.37 7.30 3.68
N ASN A 26 14.66 8.28 4.24
CA ASN A 26 13.31 8.58 3.77
C ASN A 26 13.31 9.04 2.31
N GLY A 27 12.37 8.49 1.53
CA GLY A 27 12.20 8.83 0.12
C GLY A 27 13.16 8.09 -0.83
N LYS A 28 14.04 7.22 -0.31
CA LYS A 28 14.91 6.36 -1.10
C LYS A 28 14.37 4.93 -1.15
N ASN A 29 14.65 4.23 -2.24
CA ASN A 29 14.34 2.81 -2.42
C ASN A 29 15.38 1.89 -1.75
N LYS A 30 16.58 2.40 -1.51
CA LYS A 30 17.68 1.72 -0.82
C LYS A 30 18.39 2.74 0.06
N CYS A 31 18.72 2.32 1.28
CA CYS A 31 19.52 3.09 2.21
C CYS A 31 20.57 2.17 2.82
N ILE A 32 21.79 2.67 3.01
CA ILE A 32 22.86 1.97 3.74
C ILE A 32 22.98 2.65 5.09
N VAL A 33 22.86 1.86 6.15
CA VAL A 33 23.02 2.33 7.52
C VAL A 33 24.33 1.79 8.07
N ASP A 34 25.21 2.71 8.46
CA ASP A 34 26.52 2.41 9.02
C ASP A 34 26.56 2.85 10.48
N SER A 35 26.74 1.88 11.38
CA SER A 35 26.77 2.09 12.82
C SER A 35 27.98 2.91 13.27
N LEU A 36 29.12 2.81 12.59
CA LEU A 36 30.32 3.60 12.91
C LEU A 36 30.11 5.08 12.58
N ARG A 37 29.44 5.34 11.46
CA ARG A 37 29.05 6.70 11.07
C ARG A 37 28.06 7.31 12.05
N ILE A 38 27.10 6.53 12.55
CA ILE A 38 26.17 6.98 13.59
C ILE A 38 26.93 7.31 14.87
N LYS A 39 27.82 6.41 15.32
CA LYS A 39 28.67 6.64 16.50
C LYS A 39 29.48 7.94 16.38
N GLY A 40 30.09 8.19 15.23
CA GLY A 40 30.88 9.41 15.00
C GLY A 40 30.09 10.71 15.10
N ILE A 41 28.77 10.68 14.86
CA ILE A 41 27.90 11.87 14.88
C ILE A 41 27.16 12.00 16.22
N VAL A 42 26.63 10.89 16.74
CA VAL A 42 25.79 10.85 17.95
C VAL A 42 26.63 10.76 19.22
N GLY A 43 27.85 10.25 19.12
CA GLY A 43 28.67 9.84 20.26
C GLY A 43 28.34 8.42 20.72
N ASP A 44 29.16 7.90 21.62
CA ASP A 44 28.88 6.62 22.27
C ASP A 44 27.90 6.86 23.44
N PRO A 45 26.67 6.31 23.42
CA PRO A 45 25.70 6.55 24.50
C PRO A 45 26.06 5.83 25.80
N CYS A 46 26.83 4.73 25.73
CA CYS A 46 27.28 4.00 26.91
C CYS A 46 28.61 3.33 26.60
N GLU A 47 29.65 3.84 27.25
CA GLU A 47 31.01 3.35 27.08
C GLU A 47 31.13 1.91 27.58
N MET A 48 32.05 1.14 26.97
CA MET A 48 32.38 -0.26 27.31
C MET A 48 31.28 -1.31 27.05
N ILE A 49 30.10 -0.92 26.56
CA ILE A 49 29.04 -1.86 26.18
C ILE A 49 28.99 -2.02 24.65
N HIS A 50 28.89 -3.25 24.15
CA HIS A 50 28.66 -3.51 22.74
C HIS A 50 27.24 -3.12 22.34
N LYS A 51 27.11 -2.39 21.23
CA LYS A 51 25.84 -1.79 20.78
C LYS A 51 25.49 -2.26 19.38
N TYR A 52 24.21 -2.20 19.06
CA TYR A 52 23.65 -2.50 17.75
C TYR A 52 22.60 -1.44 17.39
N VAL A 53 22.29 -1.33 16.09
CA VAL A 53 21.26 -0.41 15.59
C VAL A 53 20.05 -1.25 15.20
N GLU A 54 18.92 -1.00 15.84
CA GLU A 54 17.63 -1.59 15.51
C GLU A 54 16.79 -0.58 14.72
N ILE A 55 16.16 -1.02 13.62
CA ILE A 55 15.48 -0.12 12.69
C ILE A 55 14.19 -0.77 12.20
N GLU A 56 13.09 -0.04 12.37
CA GLU A 56 11.84 -0.30 11.65
C GLU A 56 11.67 0.69 10.50
N TRP A 57 11.30 0.19 9.32
CA TRP A 57 11.05 1.02 8.14
C TRP A 57 9.73 0.63 7.45
N LYS A 58 9.15 1.59 6.74
CA LYS A 58 7.96 1.39 5.92
C LYS A 58 8.15 2.02 4.55
N CYS A 59 7.93 1.25 3.49
CA CYS A 59 7.88 1.80 2.13
C CYS A 59 6.54 2.51 1.91
N LYS A 60 6.60 3.78 1.54
CA LYS A 60 5.45 4.53 1.04
C LYS A 60 5.45 4.43 -0.48
N SER A 61 4.42 3.81 -1.07
CA SER A 61 4.22 3.86 -2.51
C SER A 61 3.93 5.30 -2.92
N LYS A 62 4.77 5.87 -3.81
CA LYS A 62 4.42 7.10 -4.53
C LYS A 62 3.35 6.72 -5.54
N VAL A 63 2.08 6.86 -5.17
CA VAL A 63 0.97 6.66 -6.10
C VAL A 63 0.87 7.89 -7.01
N ASP A 64 1.81 8.01 -7.95
CA ASP A 64 1.76 9.03 -9.00
C ASP A 64 0.85 8.55 -10.14
N LYS A 65 -0.40 9.05 -10.12
CA LYS A 65 -1.32 9.45 -11.20
C LYS A 65 -1.47 8.67 -12.53
N VAL A 66 -0.90 7.49 -12.71
CA VAL A 66 -1.26 6.57 -13.80
C VAL A 66 -1.47 5.20 -13.20
N CYS A 67 -2.60 4.55 -13.53
CA CYS A 67 -3.02 3.28 -12.94
C CYS A 67 -2.01 2.15 -13.25
N ASN A 68 -0.95 2.04 -12.47
CA ASN A 68 0.04 0.97 -12.53
C ASN A 68 0.10 0.26 -11.17
N GLY A 69 -0.77 -0.72 -10.96
CA GLY A 69 -0.66 -1.73 -9.90
C GLY A 69 -1.15 -1.34 -8.49
N PRO A 70 -1.84 -2.25 -7.77
CA PRO A 70 -2.21 -2.03 -6.35
C PRO A 70 -1.11 -2.41 -5.35
N SER A 71 -0.83 -1.53 -4.38
CA SER A 71 -0.10 -1.82 -3.13
C SER A 71 -1.08 -1.91 -1.95
N GLY A 72 -1.15 -3.07 -1.29
CA GLY A 72 -2.28 -3.50 -0.47
C GLY A 72 -2.45 -2.92 0.94
N GLU A 73 -3.55 -3.34 1.61
CA GLU A 73 -3.72 -3.34 3.07
C GLU A 73 -4.83 -4.33 3.56
N LYS A 74 -4.84 -4.60 4.88
CA LYS A 74 -5.29 -5.79 5.65
C LYS A 74 -6.80 -6.15 5.68
N SER A 75 -7.07 -7.44 5.90
CA SER A 75 -8.39 -8.12 6.01
C SER A 75 -9.00 -8.11 7.42
N VAL A 76 -10.31 -7.87 7.51
CA VAL A 76 -11.23 -8.15 8.66
C VAL A 76 -12.64 -8.28 8.07
N SER A 77 -13.46 -9.21 8.52
CA SER A 77 -14.81 -9.49 8.00
C SER A 77 -15.66 -8.24 7.74
N SER A 78 -16.36 -8.21 6.62
CA SER A 78 -17.21 -7.09 6.19
C SER A 78 -18.58 -7.62 5.75
N PRO A 79 -19.66 -6.84 5.88
CA PRO A 79 -20.99 -7.25 5.41
C PRO A 79 -21.03 -7.36 3.89
N GLN A 80 -21.84 -8.30 3.39
CA GLN A 80 -22.18 -8.38 1.96
C GLN A 80 -22.99 -7.14 1.55
N LEU A 81 -22.71 -6.62 0.36
CA LEU A 81 -23.37 -5.46 -0.20
C LEU A 81 -23.59 -5.64 -1.70
N THR A 82 -24.65 -5.01 -2.22
CA THR A 82 -24.97 -4.99 -3.65
C THR A 82 -24.37 -3.74 -4.29
N GLN A 83 -23.47 -3.93 -5.26
CA GLN A 83 -22.84 -2.86 -6.03
C GLN A 83 -23.24 -2.97 -7.50
N SER A 84 -23.74 -1.88 -8.06
CA SER A 84 -24.05 -1.74 -9.49
C SER A 84 -23.02 -0.84 -10.15
N PHE A 85 -22.52 -1.24 -11.32
CA PHE A 85 -21.58 -0.50 -12.15
C PHE A 85 -22.22 -0.16 -13.49
N ASP A 86 -22.36 1.12 -13.80
CA ASP A 86 -22.94 1.62 -15.04
C ASP A 86 -21.82 2.05 -15.99
N ASN A 87 -21.77 1.46 -17.18
CA ASN A 87 -20.84 1.90 -18.21
C ASN A 87 -21.42 3.12 -18.94
N LYS A 88 -20.89 4.31 -18.65
CA LYS A 88 -21.27 5.56 -19.36
C LYS A 88 -20.38 5.87 -20.57
N LEU A 89 -19.47 4.97 -20.94
CA LEU A 89 -18.60 5.14 -22.11
C LEU A 89 -19.29 4.62 -23.38
N SER A 90 -18.83 5.12 -24.52
CA SER A 90 -19.23 4.65 -25.86
C SER A 90 -18.55 3.32 -26.27
N THR A 91 -17.69 2.76 -25.41
CA THR A 91 -16.99 1.49 -25.64
C THR A 91 -17.29 0.49 -24.53
N SER A 92 -17.17 -0.80 -24.84
CA SER A 92 -17.24 -1.86 -23.83
C SER A 92 -16.09 -1.73 -22.82
N VAL A 93 -16.41 -2.02 -21.56
CA VAL A 93 -15.47 -2.01 -20.43
C VAL A 93 -15.36 -3.41 -19.86
N VAL A 94 -14.15 -3.80 -19.47
CA VAL A 94 -13.89 -5.00 -18.66
C VAL A 94 -13.80 -4.57 -17.20
N LEU A 95 -14.75 -5.01 -16.39
CA LEU A 95 -14.71 -4.92 -14.94
C LEU A 95 -14.03 -6.16 -14.38
N ILE A 96 -13.04 -5.97 -13.52
CA ILE A 96 -12.18 -7.05 -13.00
C ILE A 96 -12.13 -6.94 -11.48
N TRP A 97 -12.41 -8.04 -10.79
CA TRP A 97 -12.09 -8.15 -9.37
C TRP A 97 -10.60 -8.44 -9.18
N VAL A 98 -10.00 -7.77 -8.21
CA VAL A 98 -8.61 -8.01 -7.80
C VAL A 98 -8.56 -8.31 -6.31
N ASN A 99 -7.60 -9.15 -5.91
CA ASN A 99 -7.37 -9.44 -4.51
C ASN A 99 -6.65 -8.28 -3.81
N SER A 100 -6.37 -8.44 -2.51
CA SER A 100 -5.66 -7.43 -1.69
C SER A 100 -4.22 -7.13 -2.15
N LYS A 101 -3.64 -7.99 -2.99
CA LYS A 101 -2.33 -7.78 -3.64
C LYS A 101 -2.47 -7.17 -5.04
N GLY A 102 -3.69 -6.87 -5.48
CA GLY A 102 -3.95 -6.28 -6.77
C GLY A 102 -3.83 -7.23 -7.96
N ILE A 103 -3.82 -8.53 -7.70
CA ILE A 103 -3.80 -9.56 -8.75
C ILE A 103 -5.23 -9.81 -9.20
N ALA A 104 -5.45 -9.73 -10.50
CA ALA A 104 -6.74 -10.03 -11.14
C ALA A 104 -7.06 -11.52 -11.03
N ASP A 105 -8.29 -11.82 -10.62
CA ASP A 105 -8.85 -13.17 -10.70
C ASP A 105 -9.38 -13.42 -12.13
N PRO A 106 -8.95 -14.50 -12.81
CA PRO A 106 -9.41 -14.82 -14.15
C PRO A 106 -10.91 -15.10 -14.25
N VAL A 107 -11.56 -15.58 -13.18
CA VAL A 107 -12.99 -15.93 -13.17
C VAL A 107 -13.87 -14.70 -12.98
N HIS A 108 -13.43 -13.76 -12.15
CA HIS A 108 -14.19 -12.57 -11.79
C HIS A 108 -13.92 -11.40 -12.74
N ARG A 109 -14.19 -11.64 -14.02
CA ARG A 109 -14.04 -10.71 -15.13
C ARG A 109 -15.35 -10.60 -15.89
N TRP A 110 -15.84 -9.37 -16.07
CA TRP A 110 -17.10 -9.12 -16.76
C TRP A 110 -16.97 -8.02 -17.79
N VAL A 111 -17.48 -8.27 -18.99
CA VAL A 111 -17.63 -7.25 -20.03
C VAL A 111 -18.96 -6.53 -19.82
N ILE A 112 -18.91 -5.20 -19.76
CA ILE A 112 -20.07 -4.32 -19.68
C ILE A 112 -20.16 -3.58 -21.03
N PRO A 113 -21.21 -3.80 -21.84
CA PRO A 113 -21.38 -3.11 -23.11
C PRO A 113 -21.59 -1.59 -22.90
N PRO A 114 -21.44 -0.76 -23.95
CA PRO A 114 -21.77 0.67 -23.87
C PRO A 114 -23.19 0.88 -23.34
N GLY A 115 -23.35 1.76 -22.35
CA GLY A 115 -24.64 2.00 -21.69
C GLY A 115 -25.13 0.86 -20.78
N GLY A 116 -24.40 -0.25 -20.68
CA GLY A 116 -24.78 -1.42 -19.88
C GLY A 116 -24.56 -1.22 -18.38
N ARG A 117 -25.15 -2.13 -17.59
CA ARG A 117 -25.00 -2.19 -16.13
C ARG A 117 -24.56 -3.59 -15.70
N LYS A 118 -23.62 -3.67 -14.75
CA LYS A 118 -23.27 -4.90 -14.04
C LYS A 118 -23.60 -4.78 -12.56
N VAL A 119 -24.45 -5.67 -12.05
CA VAL A 119 -24.79 -5.78 -10.63
C VAL A 119 -24.03 -6.95 -10.03
N LEU A 120 -23.39 -6.73 -8.88
CA LEU A 120 -22.59 -7.72 -8.16
C LEU A 120 -22.94 -7.69 -6.68
N THR A 121 -23.04 -8.88 -6.08
CA THR A 121 -22.96 -9.04 -4.63
C THR A 121 -21.48 -9.15 -4.25
N THR A 122 -21.01 -8.25 -3.40
CA THR A 122 -19.59 -8.11 -3.06
C THR A 122 -19.42 -7.66 -1.61
N TYR A 123 -18.20 -7.45 -1.15
CA TYR A 123 -17.89 -7.05 0.24
C TYR A 123 -17.11 -5.74 0.24
N SER A 124 -17.18 -4.97 1.33
CA SER A 124 -16.44 -3.69 1.44
C SER A 124 -14.91 -3.82 1.48
N LYS A 125 -14.35 -5.03 1.30
CA LYS A 125 -12.91 -5.30 1.17
C LYS A 125 -12.51 -5.92 -0.16
N HIS A 126 -13.46 -6.02 -1.08
CA HIS A 126 -13.18 -6.36 -2.46
C HIS A 126 -12.66 -5.14 -3.20
N TYR A 127 -11.87 -5.38 -4.23
CA TYR A 127 -11.31 -4.34 -5.06
C TYR A 127 -11.69 -4.59 -6.51
N PHE A 128 -12.09 -3.53 -7.19
CA PHE A 128 -12.44 -3.57 -8.60
C PHE A 128 -11.59 -2.59 -9.39
N VAL A 129 -11.20 -3.01 -10.58
CA VAL A 129 -10.54 -2.19 -11.59
C VAL A 129 -11.32 -2.30 -12.89
N ALA A 130 -11.20 -1.30 -13.75
CA ALA A 130 -11.87 -1.28 -15.04
C ALA A 130 -10.89 -0.89 -16.15
N GLN A 131 -11.02 -1.51 -17.31
CA GLN A 131 -10.27 -1.14 -18.51
C GLN A 131 -11.16 -1.19 -19.76
N THR A 132 -10.87 -0.39 -20.77
CA THR A 132 -11.57 -0.49 -22.06
C THR A 132 -11.20 -1.80 -22.76
N VAL A 133 -12.17 -2.42 -23.45
CA VAL A 133 -11.89 -3.61 -24.29
C VAL A 133 -11.01 -3.26 -25.48
N SER A 134 -11.24 -2.11 -26.13
CA SER A 134 -10.58 -1.72 -27.39
C SER A 134 -9.10 -1.36 -27.23
N THR A 135 -8.73 -0.65 -26.16
CA THR A 135 -7.36 -0.11 -25.99
C THR A 135 -6.64 -0.64 -24.76
N ALA A 136 -7.27 -1.53 -23.98
CA ALA A 136 -6.80 -1.97 -22.67
C ALA A 136 -6.44 -0.81 -21.70
N LYS A 137 -6.95 0.41 -21.96
CA LYS A 137 -6.69 1.58 -21.13
C LYS A 137 -7.44 1.45 -19.80
N TRP A 138 -6.71 1.59 -18.71
CA TRP A 138 -7.26 1.64 -17.36
C TRP A 138 -8.15 2.87 -17.15
N LEU A 139 -9.29 2.65 -16.50
CA LEU A 139 -10.32 3.64 -16.22
C LEU A 139 -10.37 3.97 -14.73
N LYS A 140 -10.98 5.10 -14.40
CA LYS A 140 -11.25 5.50 -13.02
C LYS A 140 -12.71 5.30 -12.68
N ILE A 141 -12.97 4.77 -11.49
CA ILE A 141 -14.31 4.63 -10.92
C ILE A 141 -14.39 5.58 -9.71
N LYS A 142 -15.25 6.61 -9.79
CA LYS A 142 -15.23 7.77 -8.86
C LYS A 142 -13.84 8.37 -8.64
N GLY A 143 -13.08 8.57 -9.73
CA GLY A 143 -11.74 9.16 -9.69
C GLY A 143 -10.63 8.26 -9.16
N LYS A 144 -10.91 6.98 -8.86
CA LYS A 144 -9.94 6.01 -8.34
C LYS A 144 -9.68 4.89 -9.34
N CYS A 145 -8.42 4.48 -9.49
CA CYS A 145 -8.04 3.31 -10.30
C CYS A 145 -8.48 2.00 -9.63
N LEU A 146 -8.39 1.94 -8.30
CA LEU A 146 -8.82 0.83 -7.47
C LEU A 146 -10.08 1.23 -6.70
N TYR A 147 -11.20 0.62 -7.04
CA TYR A 147 -12.49 0.92 -6.43
C TYR A 147 -12.82 -0.10 -5.36
N VAL A 148 -13.12 0.42 -4.16
CA VAL A 148 -13.67 -0.37 -3.06
C VAL A 148 -15.18 -0.15 -3.05
N PRO A 149 -16.00 -1.21 -3.14
CA PRO A 149 -17.43 -1.09 -3.24
C PRO A 149 -18.02 -0.62 -1.91
N LYS A 150 -18.97 0.31 -2.00
CA LYS A 150 -19.69 0.88 -0.85
C LYS A 150 -21.19 0.58 -0.88
N GLY A 151 -21.64 -0.14 -1.91
CA GLY A 151 -23.04 -0.38 -2.20
C GLY A 151 -23.63 0.70 -3.11
N GLY A 152 -24.78 0.39 -3.70
CA GLY A 152 -25.50 1.31 -4.58
C GLY A 152 -24.96 1.31 -6.02
N VAL A 153 -25.18 2.42 -6.73
CA VAL A 153 -24.82 2.56 -8.16
C VAL A 153 -23.58 3.43 -8.30
N VAL A 154 -22.66 3.03 -9.18
CA VAL A 154 -21.50 3.83 -9.57
C VAL A 154 -21.32 3.85 -11.07
N ASP A 155 -21.04 5.03 -11.60
CA ASP A 155 -20.73 5.21 -13.01
C ASP A 155 -19.24 4.96 -13.26
N ILE A 156 -18.95 4.23 -14.33
CA ILE A 156 -17.63 4.11 -14.92
C ILE A 156 -17.52 5.19 -15.98
N THR A 157 -16.49 6.03 -15.86
CA THR A 157 -16.17 7.12 -16.79
C THR A 157 -14.67 7.09 -17.11
N TYR A 158 -14.20 8.00 -17.97
CA TYR A 158 -12.76 8.20 -18.18
C TYR A 158 -12.03 8.72 -16.93
#